data_AF-A0A4Q5QXJ3-F1
#
_entry.id   AF-A0A4Q5QXJ3-F1
#
_cell.length_a   1.000
_cell.length_b   1.000
_cell.length_c   1.000
_cell.angle_alpha   90.00
_cell.angle_beta   90.00
_cell.angle_gamma   90.00
#
_symmetry.space_group_name_H-M   'P 1'
#
loop_
_entity.id
_entity.type
_entity.pdbx_description
1 polymer ?
#
loop_
_entity_poly.entity_id
_entity_poly.type
_entity_poly.pdbx_seq_one_letter_code
_entity_poly.pdbx_strand_id
1 'polypeptide(L)'
;MFGIAKAAESPVDFFKDFGIAEENLSDNLKLLAETNSRYLRDVKLNVNNALSAVTLVKKEAYLIAFAVAVNDKNPVLEKAFASLSRAEGATQEELAEIISCTSLLSANNV
;
A
#
# COMPACT_ATOMS: atom_id res chain seq x y z
N MET A 1 -14.23 -36.95 3.54
CA MET A 1 -13.43 -36.15 2.59
C MET A 1 -12.68 -35.11 3.38
N PHE A 2 -11.36 -35.27 3.50
CA PHE A 2 -10.50 -34.33 4.19
C PHE A 2 -10.47 -33.01 3.41
N GLY A 3 -10.88 -31.93 4.07
CA GLY A 3 -10.78 -30.59 3.53
C GLY A 3 -9.32 -30.27 3.26
N ILE A 4 -9.01 -29.98 2.01
CA ILE A 4 -7.73 -29.41 1.59
C ILE A 4 -7.60 -28.10 2.36
N ALA A 5 -6.76 -28.07 3.38
CA ALA A 5 -6.42 -26.83 4.06
C ALA A 5 -5.90 -25.87 2.98
N LYS A 6 -6.61 -24.75 2.76
CA LYS A 6 -6.13 -23.64 1.95
C LYS A 6 -4.72 -23.33 2.46
N ALA A 7 -3.72 -23.43 1.58
CA ALA A 7 -2.34 -23.09 1.94
C ALA A 7 -2.36 -21.74 2.67
N ALA A 8 -1.70 -21.67 3.83
CA ALA A 8 -1.68 -20.44 4.62
C ALA A 8 -1.16 -19.31 3.72
N GLU A 9 -2.00 -18.32 3.47
CA GLU A 9 -1.67 -17.17 2.63
C GLU A 9 -0.45 -16.48 3.23
N SER A 10 0.62 -16.36 2.46
CA SER A 10 1.84 -15.72 2.94
C SER A 10 1.50 -14.26 3.27
N PRO A 11 1.98 -13.69 4.39
CA PRO A 11 1.81 -12.26 4.64
C PRO A 11 2.35 -11.37 3.51
N VAL A 12 3.22 -11.93 2.66
CA VAL A 12 3.75 -11.29 1.45
C VAL A 12 2.77 -11.28 0.28
N ASP A 13 1.84 -12.24 0.21
CA ASP A 13 0.82 -12.27 -0.85
C ASP A 13 -0.06 -11.01 -0.84
N PHE A 14 -0.14 -10.34 0.32
CA PHE A 14 -0.78 -9.04 0.46
C PHE A 14 -0.27 -7.98 -0.51
N PHE A 15 1.02 -7.97 -0.84
CA PHE A 15 1.58 -6.98 -1.77
C PHE A 15 1.06 -7.18 -3.20
N LYS A 16 0.64 -8.40 -3.55
CA LYS A 16 0.03 -8.71 -4.85
C LYS A 16 -1.33 -8.02 -5.01
N ASP A 17 -2.05 -7.76 -3.91
CA ASP A 17 -3.32 -7.02 -3.93
C ASP A 17 -3.13 -5.58 -4.44
N PHE A 18 -1.91 -5.04 -4.36
CA PHE A 18 -1.54 -3.73 -4.89
C PHE A 18 -0.83 -3.79 -6.25
N GLY A 19 -0.74 -4.96 -6.86
CA GLY A 19 0.00 -5.16 -8.11
C GLY A 19 1.52 -5.07 -7.95
N ILE A 20 2.04 -5.23 -6.73
CA ILE A 20 3.47 -5.23 -6.46
C ILE A 20 3.99 -6.65 -6.66
N ALA A 21 4.87 -6.80 -7.66
CA ALA A 21 5.48 -8.07 -7.98
C ALA A 21 6.58 -8.44 -6.96
N GLU A 22 6.82 -9.73 -6.76
CA GLU A 22 7.69 -10.28 -5.71
C GLU A 22 9.15 -9.80 -5.84
N GLU A 23 9.60 -9.53 -7.07
CA GLU A 23 10.91 -8.96 -7.37
C GLU A 23 11.11 -7.53 -6.83
N ASN A 24 10.03 -6.81 -6.55
CA ASN A 24 10.08 -5.45 -5.98
C ASN A 24 10.07 -5.45 -4.45
N LEU A 25 10.01 -6.62 -3.81
CA LEU A 25 10.05 -6.73 -2.36
C LEU A 25 11.49 -6.58 -1.86
N SER A 26 11.65 -5.80 -0.80
CA SER A 26 12.93 -5.63 -0.12
C SER A 26 13.36 -6.91 0.57
N ASP A 27 14.67 -7.08 0.74
CA ASP A 27 15.22 -8.23 1.47
C ASP A 27 14.77 -8.25 2.94
N ASN A 28 14.51 -7.08 3.52
CA ASN A 28 13.92 -6.97 4.86
C ASN A 28 12.51 -7.59 4.93
N LEU A 29 11.66 -7.36 3.92
CA LEU A 29 10.33 -7.98 3.86
C LEU A 29 10.42 -9.51 3.68
N LYS A 30 11.36 -9.97 2.85
CA LYS A 30 11.61 -11.42 2.67
C LYS A 30 12.07 -12.08 3.97
N LEU A 31 13.01 -11.46 4.68
CA LEU A 31 13.49 -11.93 5.99
C LEU A 31 12.35 -12.01 7.02
N LEU A 32 11.47 -10.99 7.06
CA LEU A 32 10.30 -11.00 7.94
C LEU A 32 9.32 -12.12 7.58
N ALA A 33 9.21 -12.47 6.29
CA ALA A 33 8.35 -13.54 5.82
C ALA A 33 8.93 -14.92 6.16
N GLU A 34 10.22 -15.14 5.93
CA GLU A 34 10.95 -16.37 6.27
C GLU A 34 10.84 -16.70 7.77
N THR A 35 10.86 -15.67 8.61
CA THR A 35 10.73 -15.79 10.07
C THR A 35 9.28 -15.84 10.57
N ASN A 36 8.28 -15.81 9.67
CA ASN A 36 6.85 -15.77 10.01
C ASN A 36 6.46 -14.64 10.98
N SER A 37 7.13 -13.48 10.84
CA SER A 37 6.99 -12.35 11.76
C SER A 37 5.53 -11.94 11.93
N ARG A 38 5.10 -11.76 13.20
CA ARG A 38 3.76 -11.24 13.53
C ARG A 38 3.54 -9.86 12.92
N TYR A 39 4.61 -9.06 12.81
CA TYR A 39 4.58 -7.72 12.25
C TYR A 39 3.95 -7.67 10.85
N LEU A 40 4.22 -8.64 9.97
CA LEU A 40 3.64 -8.64 8.62
C LEU A 40 2.12 -8.85 8.62
N ARG A 41 1.59 -9.61 9.59
CA ARG A 41 0.14 -9.78 9.76
C ARG A 41 -0.50 -8.48 10.23
N ASP A 42 0.15 -7.78 11.16
CA ASP A 42 -0.33 -6.50 11.68
C ASP A 42 -0.28 -5.41 10.60
N VAL A 43 0.77 -5.36 9.78
CA VAL A 43 0.86 -4.46 8.62
C VAL A 43 -0.28 -4.72 7.65
N LYS A 44 -0.51 -5.98 7.24
CA LYS A 44 -1.63 -6.34 6.36
C LYS A 44 -2.97 -5.86 6.92
N LEU A 45 -3.23 -6.13 8.19
CA LEU A 45 -4.47 -5.75 8.86
C LEU A 45 -4.64 -4.23 8.93
N ASN A 46 -3.61 -3.51 9.36
CA ASN A 46 -3.67 -2.06 9.54
C ASN A 46 -3.83 -1.32 8.21
N VAL A 47 -3.09 -1.74 7.17
CA VAL A 47 -3.21 -1.13 5.84
C VAL A 47 -4.59 -1.40 5.24
N ASN A 48 -5.10 -2.64 5.35
CA ASN A 48 -6.45 -2.94 4.87
C ASN A 48 -7.53 -2.12 5.58
N ASN A 49 -7.42 -1.97 6.90
CA ASN A 49 -8.35 -1.17 7.68
C ASN A 49 -8.27 0.31 7.29
N ALA A 50 -7.08 0.86 7.06
CA ALA A 50 -6.90 2.23 6.62
C ALA A 50 -7.50 2.47 5.23
N LEU A 51 -7.26 1.55 4.29
CA LEU A 51 -7.77 1.65 2.91
C LEU A 51 -9.29 1.38 2.80
N SER A 52 -9.86 0.68 3.78
CA SER A 52 -11.29 0.36 3.84
C SER A 52 -12.03 1.20 4.90
N ALA A 53 -11.43 2.30 5.35
CA ALA A 53 -12.03 3.16 6.36
C ALA A 53 -13.36 3.74 5.87
N VAL A 54 -14.43 3.53 6.63
CA VAL A 54 -15.81 3.94 6.26
C VAL A 54 -16.00 5.44 6.11
N THR A 55 -15.05 6.24 6.60
CA THR A 55 -15.06 7.70 6.54
C THR A 55 -14.50 8.25 5.23
N LEU A 56 -13.95 7.40 4.36
CA LEU A 56 -13.34 7.77 3.09
C LEU A 56 -13.97 6.98 1.96
N VAL A 57 -14.09 7.60 0.78
CA VAL A 57 -14.32 6.80 -0.43
C VAL A 57 -12.99 6.20 -0.91
N LYS A 58 -13.08 5.12 -1.68
CA LYS A 58 -11.90 4.33 -2.07
C LYS A 58 -10.84 5.14 -2.84
N LYS A 59 -11.28 6.07 -3.70
CA LYS A 59 -10.40 7.03 -4.38
C LYS A 59 -9.57 7.86 -3.40
N GLU A 60 -10.21 8.43 -2.37
CA GLU A 60 -9.55 9.27 -1.36
C GLU A 60 -8.56 8.47 -0.53
N ALA A 61 -8.94 7.25 -0.12
CA ALA A 61 -8.05 6.36 0.61
C ALA A 61 -6.76 6.05 -0.18
N TYR A 62 -6.87 5.78 -1.49
CA TYR A 62 -5.70 5.57 -2.34
C TYR A 62 -4.89 6.84 -2.60
N LEU A 63 -5.52 8.01 -2.74
CA LEU A 63 -4.81 9.28 -2.87
C LEU A 63 -4.02 9.62 -1.60
N ILE A 64 -4.54 9.32 -0.42
CA ILE A 64 -3.80 9.45 0.86
C ILE A 64 -2.65 8.45 0.91
N ALA A 65 -2.87 7.19 0.54
CA ALA A 65 -1.79 6.20 0.48
C ALA A 65 -0.68 6.60 -0.52
N PHE A 66 -1.05 7.20 -1.64
CA PHE A 66 -0.12 7.80 -2.60
C PHE A 66 0.67 8.96 -1.97
N ALA A 67 0.01 9.87 -1.24
CA ALA A 67 0.66 10.95 -0.51
C ALA A 67 1.72 10.42 0.48
N VAL A 68 1.41 9.36 1.22
CA VAL A 68 2.33 8.69 2.15
C VAL A 68 3.53 8.10 1.41
N ALA A 69 3.29 7.42 0.29
CA ALA A 69 4.36 6.84 -0.52
C ALA A 69 5.31 7.90 -1.10
N VAL A 70 4.79 9.05 -1.54
CA VAL A 70 5.58 10.19 -2.00
C VAL A 70 6.40 10.79 -0.86
N ASN A 71 5.83 10.94 0.34
CA ASN A 71 6.56 11.48 1.49
C ASN A 71 7.72 10.57 1.91
N ASP A 72 7.50 9.26 1.86
CA ASP A 72 8.51 8.23 2.17
C ASP A 72 9.51 8.00 1.03
N LYS A 73 9.29 8.62 -0.14
CA LYS A 73 10.13 8.49 -1.35
C LYS A 73 10.26 7.03 -1.79
N ASN A 74 9.14 6.29 -1.75
CA ASN A 74 9.09 4.88 -2.10
C ASN A 74 8.51 4.69 -3.50
N PRO A 75 9.36 4.58 -4.56
CA PRO A 75 8.89 4.58 -5.95
C PRO A 75 7.99 3.38 -6.30
N VAL A 76 8.16 2.25 -5.61
CA VAL A 76 7.32 1.06 -5.82
C VAL A 76 5.90 1.34 -5.34
N LEU A 77 5.76 1.90 -4.14
CA LEU A 77 4.46 2.25 -3.57
C LEU A 77 3.84 3.45 -4.27
N GLU A 78 4.62 4.45 -4.68
CA GLU A 78 4.15 5.58 -5.48
C GLU A 78 3.47 5.11 -6.76
N LYS A 79 4.13 4.21 -7.50
CA LYS A 79 3.58 3.63 -8.73
C LYS A 79 2.31 2.82 -8.46
N ALA A 80 2.32 1.98 -7.41
CA ALA A 80 1.18 1.14 -7.06
C ALA A 80 -0.05 1.99 -6.70
N PHE A 81 0.08 2.91 -5.75
CA PHE A 81 -1.04 3.73 -5.29
C PHE A 81 -1.48 4.78 -6.32
N ALA A 82 -0.60 5.30 -7.16
CA ALA A 82 -1.03 6.11 -8.31
C ALA A 82 -1.88 5.30 -9.30
N SER A 83 -1.51 4.04 -9.58
CA SER A 83 -2.30 3.15 -10.45
C SER A 83 -3.66 2.82 -9.85
N LEU A 84 -3.70 2.48 -8.56
CA LEU A 84 -4.94 2.18 -7.85
C LEU A 84 -5.86 3.40 -7.74
N SER A 85 -5.30 4.59 -7.51
CA SER A 85 -6.07 5.84 -7.49
C SER A 85 -6.75 6.09 -8.85
N ARG A 86 -6.01 5.91 -9.96
CA ARG A 86 -6.58 6.05 -11.32
C ARG A 86 -7.67 5.02 -11.60
N ALA A 87 -7.50 3.78 -11.11
CA ALA A 87 -8.52 2.74 -11.25
C ALA A 87 -9.83 3.11 -10.55
N GLU A 88 -9.77 3.90 -9.47
CA GLU A 88 -10.92 4.48 -8.77
C GLU A 88 -11.33 5.87 -9.31
N GLY A 89 -10.84 6.26 -10.48
CA GLY A 89 -11.25 7.48 -11.19
C GLY A 89 -10.48 8.75 -10.82
N ALA A 90 -9.32 8.64 -10.16
CA ALA A 90 -8.46 9.81 -9.93
C ALA A 90 -7.85 10.34 -11.24
N THR A 91 -7.84 11.67 -11.40
CA THR A 91 -7.25 12.30 -12.58
C THR A 91 -5.75 12.56 -12.43
N GLN A 92 -5.09 12.93 -13.52
CA GLN A 92 -3.67 13.32 -13.47
C GLN A 92 -3.45 14.60 -12.67
N GLU A 93 -4.39 15.54 -12.74
CA GLU A 93 -4.38 16.79 -11.99
C GLU A 93 -4.50 16.50 -10.48
N GLU A 94 -5.39 15.59 -10.07
CA GLU A 94 -5.51 15.19 -8.66
C GLU A 94 -4.22 14.55 -8.14
N LEU A 95 -3.56 13.69 -8.91
CA LEU A 95 -2.27 13.12 -8.52
C LEU A 95 -1.17 14.19 -8.40
N ALA A 96 -1.11 15.15 -9.32
CA ALA A 96 -0.17 16.25 -9.27
C ALA A 96 -0.41 17.16 -8.05
N GLU A 97 -1.67 17.38 -7.70
CA GLU A 97 -2.07 18.13 -6.51
C GLU A 97 -1.63 17.42 -5.23
N ILE A 98 -1.80 16.08 -5.15
CA ILE A 98 -1.32 15.30 -4.01
C ILE A 98 0.20 15.40 -3.85
N ILE A 99 0.97 15.30 -4.93
CA ILE A 99 2.44 15.49 -4.87
C ILE A 99 2.78 16.88 -4.33
N SER A 100 2.08 17.90 -4.82
CA SER A 100 2.30 19.30 -4.41
C SER A 100 1.97 19.50 -2.93
N CYS A 101 0.82 18.99 -2.47
CA CYS A 101 0.41 18.99 -1.07
C CYS A 101 1.44 18.27 -0.20
N THR A 102 1.85 17.05 -0.57
CA THR A 102 2.84 16.28 0.17
C THR A 102 4.17 17.03 0.27
N SER A 103 4.64 17.65 -0.81
CA SER A 103 5.88 18.44 -0.78
C SER A 103 5.79 19.61 0.20
N LEU A 104 4.65 20.30 0.27
CA LEU A 104 4.44 21.39 1.23
C LEU A 104 4.38 20.88 2.67
N LEU A 105 3.68 19.78 2.92
CA LEU A 105 3.56 19.18 4.26
C LEU A 105 4.91 18.65 4.76
N SER A 106 5.66 17.96 3.90
CA SER A 106 6.99 17.44 4.20
C SER A 106 7.97 18.57 4.55
N ALA A 107 7.91 19.71 3.86
CA ALA A 107 8.72 20.89 4.18
C ALA A 107 8.40 21.48 5.57
N ASN A 108 7.19 21.23 6.10
CA ASN A 108 6.77 21.64 7.44
C ASN A 108 6.92 20.52 8.49
N ASN A 109 7.50 19.38 8.10
CA ASN A 109 7.62 18.18 8.94
C ASN A 109 6.25 17.69 9.47
N VAL A 110 5.24 17.78 8.60
CA VAL A 110 3.89 17.23 8.78
C VAL A 110 3.79 15.90 8.05
#